data_AF-A0A962BVT5-F1
#
_entry.id   AF-A0A962BVT5-F1
#
_cell.length_a   1.000
_cell.length_b   1.000
_cell.length_c   1.000
_cell.angle_alpha   90.00
_cell.angle_beta   90.00
_cell.angle_gamma   90.00
#
_symmetry.space_group_name_H-M   'P 1'
#
loop_
_entity.id
_entity.type
_entity.pdbx_description
1 polymer ?
#
loop_
_entity_poly.entity_id
_entity_poly.type
_entity_poly.pdbx_seq_one_letter_code
_entity_poly.pdbx_strand_id
1 'polypeptide(L)'
;MDLQLESGPSGHQVRECTADGVRVDNRLLTRSFLLTADRIEDDIALDAVQALDDEAESSRIVERLLARQPELVLLGTGSRLMFPPPRFQAA
;
A
#
# COMPACT_ATOMS: atom_id res chain seq x y z
N MET A 1 -8.36 3.81 -36.52
CA MET A 1 -7.98 3.00 -35.35
C MET A 1 -6.68 3.60 -34.86
N ASP A 2 -6.78 4.52 -33.91
CA ASP A 2 -5.64 5.25 -33.38
C ASP A 2 -4.99 4.36 -32.32
N LEU A 3 -3.88 3.73 -32.69
CA LEU A 3 -3.07 2.95 -31.76
C LEU A 3 -2.33 3.98 -30.91
N GLN A 4 -2.78 4.22 -29.68
CA GLN A 4 -2.02 5.07 -28.75
C GLN A 4 -0.65 4.44 -28.53
N LEU A 5 0.36 5.04 -29.17
CA LEU A 5 1.76 4.81 -28.91
C LEU A 5 2.06 5.24 -27.46
N GLU A 6 2.36 4.28 -26.60
CA GLU A 6 3.27 4.42 -25.46
C GLU A 6 3.14 5.73 -24.66
N SER A 7 1.94 6.05 -24.18
CA SER A 7 1.85 6.90 -23.00
C SER A 7 2.45 6.09 -21.86
N GLY A 8 3.57 6.55 -21.30
CA GLY A 8 4.18 5.92 -20.14
C GLY A 8 3.15 5.65 -19.02
N PRO A 9 3.49 4.76 -18.08
CA PRO A 9 2.62 4.35 -16.99
C PRO A 9 1.89 5.57 -16.38
N SER A 10 0.56 5.57 -16.46
CA SER A 10 -0.28 6.60 -15.84
C SER A 10 -0.34 6.33 -14.34
N GLY A 11 0.71 6.72 -13.62
CA GLY A 11 0.77 6.65 -12.17
C GLY A 11 2.13 6.31 -11.58
N HIS A 12 2.16 6.24 -10.25
CA HIS A 12 3.34 5.85 -9.49
C HIS A 12 3.77 4.41 -9.79
N GLN A 13 5.07 4.19 -9.94
CA GLN A 13 5.61 2.85 -10.19
C GLN A 13 6.51 2.35 -9.07
N VAL A 14 6.23 1.14 -8.61
CA VAL A 14 7.17 0.38 -7.79
C VAL A 14 8.32 -0.11 -8.68
N ARG A 15 9.53 0.41 -8.44
CA ARG A 15 10.74 0.04 -9.18
C ARG A 15 11.55 -1.06 -8.49
N GLU A 16 11.45 -1.14 -7.17
CA GLU A 16 12.25 -2.05 -6.36
C GLU A 16 11.54 -2.33 -5.03
N CYS A 17 11.56 -3.58 -4.58
CA CYS A 17 11.08 -4.00 -3.27
C CYS A 17 12.16 -4.85 -2.60
N THR A 18 12.73 -4.36 -1.51
CA THR A 18 13.81 -5.05 -0.75
C THR A 18 13.47 -5.09 0.74
N ALA A 19 14.34 -5.71 1.53
CA ALA A 19 14.22 -5.69 2.99
C ALA A 19 14.40 -4.29 3.58
N ASP A 20 15.14 -3.40 2.91
CA ASP A 20 15.47 -2.05 3.39
C ASP A 20 14.42 -1.00 3.01
N GLY A 21 13.53 -1.33 2.07
CA GLY A 21 12.44 -0.46 1.67
C GLY A 21 11.89 -0.73 0.27
N VAL A 22 10.95 0.13 -0.13
CA VAL A 22 10.32 0.11 -1.45
C VAL A 22 10.65 1.39 -2.19
N ARG A 23 11.16 1.25 -3.42
CA ARG A 23 11.41 2.38 -4.31
C ARG A 23 10.18 2.61 -5.17
N VAL A 24 9.54 3.75 -4.98
CA VAL A 24 8.43 4.22 -5.81
C VAL A 24 8.91 5.43 -6.61
N ASP A 25 8.90 5.30 -7.94
CA ASP A 25 9.53 6.24 -8.87
C ASP A 25 11.00 6.50 -8.49
N ASN A 26 11.32 7.70 -8.02
CA ASN A 26 12.65 8.10 -7.57
C ASN A 26 12.76 8.25 -6.03
N ARG A 27 11.72 7.86 -5.27
CA ARG A 27 11.65 7.96 -3.81
C ARG A 27 11.83 6.59 -3.16
N LEU A 28 12.69 6.50 -2.14
CA LEU A 28 12.82 5.32 -1.30
C LEU A 28 11.94 5.50 -0.05
N LEU A 29 11.00 4.59 0.16
CA LEU A 29 10.10 4.55 1.31
C LEU A 29 10.54 3.42 2.24
N THR A 30 10.89 3.76 3.47
CA THR A 30 11.44 2.82 4.48
C THR A 30 10.48 2.55 5.63
N ARG A 31 9.32 3.19 5.63
CA ARG A 31 8.20 2.95 6.56
C ARG A 31 6.98 2.51 5.79
N SER A 32 5.96 2.02 6.48
CA SER A 32 4.68 1.69 5.87
C SER A 32 4.04 2.90 5.19
N PHE A 33 3.39 2.67 4.06
CA PHE A 33 2.76 3.69 3.24
C PHE A 33 1.58 3.09 2.48
N LEU A 34 0.68 3.95 2.00
CA LEU A 34 -0.33 3.60 1.01
C LEU A 34 0.07 4.13 -0.35
N LEU A 35 -0.21 3.33 -1.38
CA LEU A 35 0.08 3.63 -2.76
C LEU A 35 -1.18 3.44 -3.59
N THR A 36 -1.59 4.48 -4.29
CA THR A 36 -2.58 4.43 -5.36
C THR A 36 -1.93 4.86 -6.67
N ALA A 37 -2.69 4.77 -7.78
CA ALA A 37 -2.20 5.20 -9.08
C ALA A 37 -1.75 6.69 -9.07
N ASP A 38 -2.47 7.53 -8.32
CA ASP A 38 -2.29 8.98 -8.30
C ASP A 38 -1.59 9.53 -7.04
N ARG A 39 -1.39 8.71 -6.00
CA ARG A 39 -0.91 9.21 -4.71
C ARG A 39 -0.05 8.22 -3.92
N ILE A 40 0.88 8.78 -3.15
CA ILE A 40 1.63 8.11 -2.08
C ILE A 40 1.27 8.79 -0.75
N GLU A 41 0.87 8.01 0.25
CA GLU A 41 0.65 8.47 1.63
C GLU A 41 1.66 7.79 2.56
N ASP A 42 2.64 8.55 3.05
CA ASP A 42 3.75 8.05 3.89
C ASP A 42 3.56 8.31 5.41
N ASP A 43 2.41 8.84 5.82
CA ASP A 43 2.09 9.19 7.22
C ASP A 43 1.47 8.04 8.03
N ILE A 44 1.77 6.79 7.65
CA ILE A 44 1.19 5.60 8.28
C ILE A 44 2.13 5.09 9.37
N ALA A 45 1.70 5.24 10.62
CA ALA A 45 2.42 4.80 11.80
C ALA A 45 2.21 3.30 12.11
N LEU A 46 2.31 2.44 11.09
CA LEU A 46 2.18 1.00 11.23
C LEU A 46 3.53 0.34 11.01
N ASP A 47 4.16 -0.21 12.05
CA ASP A 47 5.50 -0.81 11.91
C ASP A 47 5.45 -2.31 11.60
N ALA A 48 4.32 -2.98 11.86
CA ALA A 48 4.14 -4.40 11.63
C ALA A 48 2.68 -4.76 11.32
N VAL A 49 2.47 -5.80 10.52
CA VAL A 49 1.13 -6.29 10.14
C VAL A 49 0.33 -6.76 11.36
N GLN A 50 1.01 -7.24 12.40
CA GLN A 50 0.38 -7.64 13.67
C GLN A 50 -0.25 -6.46 14.42
N ALA A 51 0.18 -5.22 14.16
CA ALA A 51 -0.46 -4.05 14.76
C ALA A 51 -1.88 -3.79 14.19
N LEU A 52 -2.22 -4.41 13.06
CA LEU A 52 -3.61 -4.54 12.60
C LEU A 52 -4.42 -5.50 13.48
N ASP A 53 -3.89 -5.95 14.62
CA ASP A 53 -4.64 -6.60 15.70
C ASP A 53 -5.09 -5.64 16.83
N ASP A 54 -4.75 -4.34 16.74
CA ASP A 54 -5.35 -3.26 17.54
C ASP A 54 -6.54 -2.56 16.84
N GLU A 55 -7.70 -2.45 17.50
CA GLU A 55 -8.96 -2.01 16.86
C GLU A 55 -8.87 -0.58 16.30
N ALA A 56 -8.19 0.32 17.01
CA ALA A 56 -8.05 1.69 16.58
C ALA A 56 -7.17 1.78 15.32
N GLU A 57 -6.07 1.02 15.28
CA GLU A 57 -5.17 1.00 14.12
C GLU A 57 -5.83 0.36 12.90
N SER A 58 -6.57 -0.75 13.08
CA SER A 58 -7.31 -1.36 11.97
C SER A 58 -8.37 -0.45 11.39
N SER A 59 -9.24 0.11 12.22
CA SER A 59 -10.32 0.99 11.75
C SER A 59 -9.76 2.21 11.02
N ARG A 60 -8.71 2.83 11.56
CA ARG A 60 -8.04 3.97 10.91
C ARG A 60 -7.51 3.64 9.52
N ILE A 61 -6.90 2.47 9.33
CA ILE A 61 -6.36 2.05 8.02
C ILE A 61 -7.49 1.67 7.06
N VAL A 62 -8.50 0.94 7.54
CA VAL A 62 -9.65 0.54 6.74
C VAL A 62 -10.41 1.78 6.25
N GLU A 63 -10.67 2.77 7.12
CA GLU A 63 -11.30 4.02 6.73
C GLU A 63 -10.53 4.75 5.61
N ARG A 64 -9.20 4.83 5.72
CA ARG A 64 -8.35 5.43 4.69
C ARG A 64 -8.40 4.67 3.37
N LEU A 65 -8.42 3.33 3.42
CA LEU A 65 -8.54 2.47 2.24
C LEU A 65 -9.92 2.64 1.59
N LEU A 66 -11.00 2.47 2.35
CA LEU A 66 -12.38 2.51 1.86
C LEU A 66 -12.83 3.89 1.39
N ALA A 67 -12.26 4.97 1.92
CA ALA A 67 -12.50 6.33 1.41
C ALA A 67 -12.18 6.48 -0.09
N ARG A 68 -11.32 5.58 -0.63
CA ARG A 68 -10.92 5.57 -2.03
C ARG A 68 -11.69 4.56 -2.88
N GLN A 69 -12.59 3.78 -2.28
CA GLN A 69 -13.39 2.72 -2.94
C GLN A 69 -12.54 1.79 -3.84
N PRO A 70 -11.45 1.20 -3.33
CA PRO A 70 -10.63 0.27 -4.11
C PRO A 70 -11.38 -1.04 -4.37
N GLU A 71 -11.22 -1.59 -5.57
CA GLU A 71 -11.70 -2.95 -5.89
C GLU A 71 -10.77 -4.03 -5.32
N LEU A 72 -9.48 -3.70 -5.12
CA LEU A 72 -8.45 -4.60 -4.62
C LEU A 72 -7.44 -3.85 -3.76
N VAL A 73 -7.09 -4.45 -2.61
CA VAL A 73 -5.99 -3.97 -1.75
C VAL A 73 -4.87 -5.01 -1.77
N LEU A 74 -3.68 -4.58 -2.19
CA LEU A 74 -2.46 -5.39 -2.09
C LEU A 74 -1.71 -5.02 -0.81
N LEU A 75 -1.60 -5.97 0.11
CA LEU A 75 -0.87 -5.77 1.37
C LEU A 75 0.55 -6.33 1.26
N GLY A 76 1.54 -5.44 1.21
CA GLY A 76 2.94 -5.79 1.36
C GLY A 76 3.29 -6.05 2.82
N THR A 77 3.79 -7.25 3.14
CA THR A 77 4.14 -7.67 4.52
C THR A 77 5.65 -7.65 4.79
N GLY A 78 6.40 -6.99 3.91
CA GLY A 78 7.87 -6.91 3.97
C GLY A 78 8.54 -8.19 3.46
N SER A 79 9.62 -8.61 4.10
CA SER A 79 10.43 -9.77 3.70
C SER A 79 9.78 -11.12 3.98
N ARG A 80 8.65 -11.15 4.71
CA ARG A 80 7.93 -12.38 5.07
C ARG A 80 6.45 -12.23 4.76
N LEU A 81 5.91 -13.17 3.98
CA LEU A 81 4.47 -13.29 3.77
C LEU A 81 3.77 -13.62 5.08
N MET A 82 2.87 -12.73 5.49
CA MET A 82 2.03 -12.90 6.68
C MET A 82 0.60 -12.57 6.31
N PHE A 83 -0.34 -13.36 6.82
CA PHE A 83 -1.75 -13.01 6.69
C PHE A 83 -2.11 -11.93 7.71
N PRO A 84 -2.88 -10.90 7.31
CA PRO A 84 -3.38 -9.92 8.26
C PRO A 84 -4.36 -10.58 9.25
N PRO A 85 -4.57 -10.01 10.44
CA PRO A 85 -5.52 -10.54 11.42
C PRO A 85 -6.94 -10.65 10.85
N PRO A 86 -7.74 -11.66 11.25
CA PRO A 86 -9.07 -11.91 10.68
C PRO A 86 -10.02 -10.71 10.74
N ARG A 87 -9.95 -9.94 11.81
CA ARG A 87 -10.79 -8.74 11.98
C ARG A 87 -10.46 -7.62 10.98
N PHE A 88 -9.21 -7.50 10.55
CA PHE A 88 -8.83 -6.57 9.48
C PHE A 88 -9.35 -7.05 8.12
N GLN A 89 -9.47 -8.36 7.92
CA GLN A 89 -9.99 -8.95 6.68
C GLN A 89 -11.52 -8.87 6.59
N ALA A 90 -12.23 -8.76 7.72
CA ALA A 90 -13.69 -8.74 7.79
C ALA A 90 -14.30 -7.33 7.77
N ALA A 91 -13.44 -6.30 7.72
CA ALA A 91 -13.83 -4.90 7.82
C ALA A 91 -14.22 -4.28 6.46
#